data_AF-A0A3C1B512-F1
#
_entry.id   AF-A0A3C1B512-F1
#
_cell.length_a   1.000
_cell.length_b   1.000
_cell.length_c   1.000
_cell.angle_alpha   90.00
_cell.angle_beta   90.00
_cell.angle_gamma   90.00
#
_symmetry.space_group_name_H-M   'P 1'
#
loop_
_entity.id
_entity.type
_entity.pdbx_description
1 polymer ?
#
loop_
_entity_poly.entity_id
_entity_poly.type
_entity_poly.pdbx_seq_one_letter_code
_entity_poly.pdbx_strand_id
1 'polypeptide(L)'
;MQRGERQSQGFFQLPGAVLEHKVELVKVKINEAKMLLLHSDQSLVDIANLLSFSSQSQFSVVFKKETGMTSSEFRRQAEDL
;
A
#
# COMPACT_ATOMS: atom_id res chain seq x y z
N MET A 1 30.12 20.10 -48.91
CA MET A 1 29.90 20.01 -47.45
C MET A 1 28.42 19.69 -47.22
N GLN A 2 28.05 18.42 -47.07
CA GLN A 2 26.65 18.01 -46.88
C GLN A 2 26.56 16.72 -46.06
N ARG A 3 25.46 16.61 -45.31
CA ARG A 3 25.03 15.53 -44.39
C ARG A 3 25.67 15.63 -43.00
N GLY A 4 24.98 15.76 -41.87
CA GLY A 4 23.56 15.60 -41.56
C GLY A 4 23.30 14.22 -40.97
N GLU A 5 23.39 14.08 -39.64
CA GLU A 5 22.98 12.86 -38.92
C GLU A 5 22.35 13.24 -37.56
N ARG A 6 21.02 13.18 -37.52
CA ARG A 6 20.19 13.16 -36.31
C ARG A 6 20.19 11.73 -35.78
N GLN A 7 20.60 11.49 -34.54
CA GLN A 7 20.32 10.28 -33.73
C GLN A 7 20.65 10.65 -32.27
N SER A 8 19.91 10.34 -31.21
CA SER A 8 18.59 9.75 -30.99
C SER A 8 18.30 9.90 -29.48
N GLN A 9 17.02 10.03 -29.13
CA GLN A 9 16.40 9.53 -27.88
C GLN A 9 16.94 10.07 -26.53
N GLY A 10 16.14 10.63 -25.64
CA GLY A 10 14.69 10.72 -25.56
C GLY A 10 14.33 11.69 -24.44
N PHE A 11 13.11 12.18 -24.51
CA PHE A 11 12.44 12.89 -23.43
C PHE A 11 12.66 12.15 -22.11
N PHE A 12 13.47 12.70 -21.20
CA PHE A 12 13.45 12.26 -19.81
C PHE A 12 12.16 12.80 -19.20
N GLN A 13 11.15 11.94 -19.30
CA GLN A 13 9.78 12.15 -18.87
C GLN A 13 9.74 12.52 -17.37
N LEU A 14 9.41 13.78 -17.12
CA LEU A 14 8.78 14.38 -15.92
C LEU A 14 9.25 13.89 -14.53
N PRO A 15 9.85 14.76 -13.69
CA PRO A 15 9.97 14.55 -12.24
C PRO A 15 8.62 14.73 -11.51
N GLY A 16 7.53 14.20 -12.07
CA GLY A 16 6.18 14.25 -11.52
C GLY A 16 5.50 12.90 -11.32
N ALA A 17 6.01 11.82 -11.95
CA ALA A 17 5.33 10.51 -11.93
C ALA A 17 5.72 9.59 -10.77
N VAL A 18 6.72 9.94 -9.95
CA VAL A 18 7.17 9.07 -8.84
C VAL A 18 6.34 9.28 -7.56
N LEU A 19 5.47 10.29 -7.53
CA LEU A 19 4.66 10.61 -6.33
C LEU A 19 3.27 9.95 -6.33
N GLU A 20 2.80 9.42 -7.46
CA GLU A 20 1.45 8.81 -7.56
C GLU A 20 1.39 7.29 -7.35
N HIS A 21 2.52 6.57 -7.25
CA HIS A 21 2.48 5.13 -6.97
C HIS A 21 2.11 4.79 -5.51
N LYS A 22 2.08 5.77 -4.59
CA LYS A 22 1.77 5.51 -3.17
C LYS A 22 0.30 5.15 -2.94
N VAL A 23 -0.64 5.64 -3.75
CA VAL A 23 -2.07 5.45 -3.53
C VAL A 23 -2.51 4.02 -3.82
N GLU A 24 -1.93 3.39 -4.85
CA GLU A 24 -2.30 2.03 -5.25
C GLU A 24 -1.76 0.97 -4.29
N LEU A 25 -0.54 1.19 -3.78
CA LEU A 25 0.10 0.31 -2.79
C LEU A 25 -0.69 0.20 -1.48
N VAL A 26 -1.34 1.29 -1.04
CA VAL A 26 -2.08 1.28 0.23
C VAL A 26 -3.31 0.37 0.13
N LYS A 27 -4.09 0.47 -0.94
CA LYS A 27 -5.29 -0.37 -1.12
C LYS A 27 -4.95 -1.85 -1.18
N VAL A 28 -3.88 -2.21 -1.90
CA VAL A 28 -3.40 -3.59 -1.98
C VAL A 28 -2.96 -4.10 -0.61
N LYS A 29 -2.19 -3.31 0.14
CA LYS A 29 -1.76 -3.64 1.50
C LYS A 29 -2.94 -3.85 2.45
N ILE A 30 -3.98 -3.01 2.37
CA ILE A 30 -5.17 -3.17 3.21
C ILE A 30 -5.97 -4.40 2.82
N ASN A 31 -6.03 -4.76 1.53
CA ASN A 31 -6.71 -5.99 1.12
C ASN A 31 -6.00 -7.24 1.66
N GLU A 32 -4.67 -7.28 1.56
CA GLU A 32 -3.83 -8.31 2.20
C GLU A 32 -4.04 -8.34 3.73
N ALA A 33 -4.05 -7.17 4.38
CA ALA A 33 -4.31 -7.06 5.81
C ALA A 33 -5.64 -7.71 6.21
N LYS A 34 -6.71 -7.50 5.43
CA LYS A 34 -8.02 -8.14 5.68
C LYS A 34 -7.90 -9.66 5.62
N MET A 35 -7.26 -10.20 4.58
CA MET A 35 -7.06 -11.65 4.45
C MET A 35 -6.28 -12.22 5.64
N LEU A 36 -5.22 -11.53 6.07
CA LEU A 36 -4.42 -11.93 7.23
C LEU A 36 -5.23 -11.87 8.54
N LEU A 37 -6.10 -10.88 8.71
CA LEU A 37 -6.97 -10.76 9.89
C LEU A 37 -8.06 -11.84 9.92
N LEU A 38 -8.54 -12.30 8.75
CA LEU A 38 -9.57 -13.34 8.64
C LEU A 38 -9.01 -14.75 8.75
N HIS A 39 -7.83 -15.00 8.18
CA HIS A 39 -7.27 -16.34 8.02
C HIS A 39 -6.10 -16.63 8.97
N SER A 40 -5.68 -15.65 9.78
CA SER A 40 -4.53 -15.81 10.66
C SER A 40 -4.72 -15.12 12.01
N ASP A 41 -4.08 -15.69 13.03
CA ASP A 41 -4.03 -15.16 14.39
C ASP A 41 -2.88 -14.16 14.62
N GLN A 42 -2.23 -13.71 13.54
CA GLN A 42 -1.12 -12.76 13.60
C GLN A 42 -1.46 -11.49 14.39
N SER A 43 -0.52 -10.99 15.19
CA SER A 43 -0.76 -9.75 15.92
C SER A 43 -0.88 -8.56 14.95
N LEU A 44 -1.59 -7.51 15.36
CA LEU A 44 -1.67 -6.27 14.58
C LEU A 44 -0.31 -5.63 14.31
N VAL A 45 0.66 -5.87 15.21
CA VAL A 45 2.03 -5.39 15.07
C VAL A 45 2.74 -6.16 13.97
N ASP A 46 2.60 -7.49 13.93
CA ASP A 46 3.19 -8.34 12.89
C ASP A 46 2.62 -8.01 11.51
N ILE A 47 1.30 -7.83 11.40
CA ILE A 47 0.64 -7.45 10.14
C ILE A 47 1.13 -6.07 9.68
N ALA A 48 1.27 -5.11 10.61
CA ALA A 48 1.81 -3.80 10.28
C ALA A 48 3.25 -3.89 9.76
N ASN A 49 4.10 -4.70 10.40
CA ASN A 49 5.47 -4.93 9.98
C ASN A 49 5.55 -5.61 8.61
N LEU A 50 4.74 -6.65 8.39
CA LEU A 50 4.67 -7.42 7.15
C LEU A 50 4.30 -6.52 5.95
N LEU A 51 3.36 -5.60 6.15
CA LEU A 51 2.90 -4.66 5.13
C LEU A 51 3.80 -3.40 5.03
N SER A 52 4.96 -3.40 5.70
CA SER A 52 5.92 -2.30 5.72
C SER A 52 5.32 -0.98 6.19
N PHE A 53 4.45 -1.02 7.22
CA PHE A 53 4.07 0.18 7.96
C PHE A 53 5.15 0.51 8.98
N SER A 54 5.38 1.80 9.20
CA SER A 54 6.39 2.26 10.16
C SER A 54 5.99 1.96 11.61
N SER A 55 4.69 1.78 11.88
CA SER A 55 4.16 1.44 13.20
C SER A 55 2.74 0.87 13.10
N GLN A 56 2.34 0.11 14.11
CA GLN A 56 0.95 -0.35 14.29
C GLN A 56 -0.05 0.81 14.24
N SER A 57 0.24 1.95 14.88
CA SER A 57 -0.65 3.12 14.83
C SER A 57 -0.87 3.66 13.42
N GLN A 58 0.20 3.72 12.61
CA GLN A 58 0.08 4.15 11.22
C GLN A 58 -0.79 3.18 10.42
N PHE A 59 -0.56 1.89 10.59
CA PHE A 59 -1.40 0.84 10.01
C PHE A 59 -2.86 1.00 10.41
N SER A 60 -3.17 1.13 11.71
CA SER A 60 -4.56 1.27 12.19
C SER A 60 -5.26 2.50 11.64
N VAL A 61 -4.58 3.64 11.52
CA VAL A 61 -5.16 4.85 10.92
C VAL A 61 -5.47 4.63 9.44
N VAL A 62 -4.54 4.04 8.68
CA VAL A 62 -4.72 3.78 7.25
C VAL A 62 -5.80 2.72 7.03
N PHE A 63 -5.77 1.63 7.80
CA PHE A 63 -6.77 0.57 7.75
C PHE A 63 -8.17 1.12 8.04
N LYS A 64 -8.32 1.94 9.08
CA LYS A 64 -9.60 2.59 9.39
C LYS A 64 -10.06 3.53 8.28
N LYS A 65 -9.13 4.29 7.68
CA LYS A 65 -9.46 5.18 6.56
C LYS A 65 -9.98 4.41 5.34
N GLU A 66 -9.38 3.26 5.03
CA GLU A 66 -9.74 2.47 3.86
C GLU A 66 -10.93 1.51 4.09
N THR A 67 -11.15 1.05 5.32
CA THR A 67 -12.20 0.05 5.65
C THR A 67 -13.37 0.62 6.43
N GLY A 68 -13.23 1.81 7.02
CA GLY A 68 -14.22 2.43 7.92
C GLY A 68 -14.13 1.99 9.38
N MET A 69 -13.38 0.93 9.70
CA MET A 69 -13.30 0.34 11.04
C MET A 69 -11.86 0.03 11.44
N THR A 70 -11.57 -0.08 12.74
CA THR A 70 -10.20 -0.44 13.16
C THR A 70 -9.89 -1.90 12.85
N SER A 71 -8.62 -2.22 12.65
CA SER A 71 -8.18 -3.61 12.41
C SER A 71 -8.54 -4.56 13.56
N SER A 72 -8.55 -4.08 14.80
CA SER A 72 -9.07 -4.82 15.97
C SER A 72 -10.57 -5.12 15.88
N GLU A 73 -11.37 -4.13 15.50
CA GLU A 73 -12.83 -4.31 15.33
C GLU A 73 -13.13 -5.27 14.19
N PHE A 74 -12.40 -5.16 13.08
CA PHE A 74 -12.53 -6.05 11.93
C PHE A 74 -12.22 -7.52 12.31
N ARG A 75 -11.15 -7.76 13.09
CA ARG A 75 -10.86 -9.10 13.62
C ARG A 75 -11.98 -9.60 14.51
N ARG A 76 -12.44 -8.78 15.46
CA ARG A 76 -13.49 -9.21 16.39
C ARG A 76 -14.81 -9.55 15.69
N GLN A 77 -15.16 -8.83 14.63
CA GLN A 77 -16.32 -9.16 13.80
C GLN A 77 -16.13 -10.46 13.02
N ALA A 78 -14.91 -10.76 12.58
CA ALA A 78 -14.62 -12.02 11.89
C ALA A 78 -14.69 -13.24 12.81
N GLU A 79 -14.36 -13.08 14.09
CA GLU A 79 -14.48 -14.14 15.10
C GLU A 79 -15.93 -14.44 15.51
N ASP A 80 -16.86 -13.51 15.26
CA ASP A 80 -18.29 -13.63 15.60
C ASP A 80 -19.15 -14.21 14.46
N LEU A 81 -18.55 -14.43 13.28
CA LEU A 81 -19.19 -14.99 12.07
C LEU A 81 -18.86 -16.48 11.89
#